data_AF-X0JCX1-F1
#
_entry.id   AF-X0JCX1-F1
#
_cell.length_a   1.000
_cell.length_b   1.000
_cell.length_c   1.000
_cell.angle_alpha   90.00
_cell.angle_beta   90.00
_cell.angle_gamma   90.00
#
_symmetry.space_group_name_H-M   'P 1'
#
loop_
_entity.id
_entity.type
_entity.pdbx_description
1 polymer ?
#
loop_
_entity_poly.entity_id
_entity_poly.type
_entity_poly.pdbx_seq_one_letter_code
_entity_poly.pdbx_strand_id
1 'polypeptide(L)'
;MEDEEWGEGINFLAHLSIYMRESWLSGRFWLDYATRKSWAFDTMFWKYLDDKFFGSRDEDIQESQFWTARVHLLGKEAQKSMEMVVERKMNDAKERVLVDWDPATAKQLLQEALGDYSGSQS
;
A
#
# COMPACT_ATOMS: atom_id res chain seq x y z
N MET A 1 -8.71 -15.53 3.71
CA MET A 1 -10.13 -15.85 3.42
C MET A 1 -10.67 -14.64 2.67
N GLU A 2 -10.59 -14.55 1.35
CA GLU A 2 -10.60 -15.60 0.32
C GLU A 2 -9.31 -15.58 -0.50
N ASP A 3 -8.47 -16.60 -0.29
CA ASP A 3 -7.51 -17.01 -1.31
C ASP A 3 -8.30 -17.82 -2.34
N GLU A 4 -9.12 -17.12 -3.13
CA GLU A 4 -9.79 -17.72 -4.27
C GLU A 4 -8.80 -17.70 -5.43
N GLU A 5 -8.02 -18.79 -5.44
CA GLU A 5 -7.28 -19.33 -6.57
C GLU A 5 -8.24 -19.51 -7.75
N TRP A 6 -8.52 -18.42 -8.48
CA TRP A 6 -9.23 -18.50 -9.75
C TRP A 6 -8.29 -19.12 -10.77
N GLY A 7 -8.38 -20.45 -10.83
CA GLY A 7 -7.63 -21.31 -11.73
C GLY A 7 -7.69 -20.85 -13.17
N GLU A 8 -6.65 -21.24 -13.90
CA GLU A 8 -6.56 -21.21 -15.35
C GLU A 8 -7.92 -21.60 -15.99
N GLY A 9 -8.62 -20.66 -16.64
CA GLY A 9 -9.78 -21.03 -17.45
C GLY A 9 -10.95 -20.06 -17.54
N ILE A 10 -10.98 -18.96 -16.80
CA ILE A 10 -11.94 -17.88 -17.10
C ILE A 10 -11.16 -16.76 -17.76
N ASN A 11 -11.36 -16.55 -19.06
CA ASN A 11 -10.98 -15.28 -19.68
C ASN A 11 -11.98 -14.22 -19.19
N PHE A 12 -11.96 -13.93 -17.89
CA PHE A 12 -12.83 -12.96 -17.23
C PHE A 12 -12.75 -11.61 -17.96
N LEU A 13 -11.54 -11.26 -18.37
CA LEU A 13 -11.28 -10.11 -19.22
C LEU A 13 -12.09 -10.15 -20.52
N ALA A 14 -12.25 -11.30 -21.17
CA ALA A 14 -13.07 -11.46 -22.38
C ALA A 14 -14.55 -11.14 -22.17
N HIS A 15 -15.08 -11.37 -20.97
CA HIS A 15 -16.47 -11.08 -20.63
C HIS A 15 -16.70 -9.65 -20.13
N LEU A 16 -15.63 -8.90 -19.83
CA LEU A 16 -15.73 -7.48 -19.53
C LEU A 16 -16.06 -6.68 -20.79
N SER A 17 -16.88 -5.65 -20.60
CA SER A 17 -17.03 -4.59 -21.59
C SER A 17 -15.66 -3.99 -21.90
N ILE A 18 -15.52 -3.40 -23.10
CA ILE A 18 -14.25 -2.80 -23.54
C ILE A 18 -13.73 -1.81 -22.49
N TYR A 19 -14.60 -0.93 -22.01
CA TYR A 19 -14.25 0.06 -20.98
C TYR A 19 -13.78 -0.58 -19.66
N MET A 20 -14.48 -1.61 -19.17
CA MET A 20 -14.09 -2.29 -17.93
C MET A 20 -12.75 -3.00 -18.07
N ARG A 21 -12.52 -3.64 -19.22
CA ARG A 21 -11.25 -4.31 -19.52
C ARG A 21 -10.10 -3.31 -19.57
N GLU A 22 -10.28 -2.18 -20.26
CA GLU A 22 -9.28 -1.11 -20.29
C GLU A 22 -8.99 -0.57 -18.89
N SER A 23 -10.01 -0.34 -18.07
CA SER A 23 -9.87 0.10 -16.68
C SER A 23 -9.12 -0.91 -15.81
N TRP A 24 -9.38 -2.21 -16.02
CA TRP A 24 -8.69 -3.30 -15.32
C TRP A 24 -7.21 -3.38 -15.73
N LEU A 25 -6.93 -3.38 -17.03
CA LEU A 25 -5.57 -3.51 -17.57
C LEU A 25 -4.69 -2.31 -17.25
N SER A 26 -5.26 -1.10 -17.29
CA SER A 26 -4.55 0.14 -16.92
C SER A 26 -4.34 0.29 -15.40
N GLY A 27 -5.03 -0.51 -14.58
CA GLY A 27 -4.96 -0.42 -13.12
C GLY A 27 -5.89 0.63 -12.49
N ARG A 28 -6.66 1.39 -13.30
CA ARG A 28 -7.62 2.39 -12.79
C ARG A 28 -8.67 1.75 -11.88
N PHE A 29 -9.17 0.58 -12.27
CA PHE A 29 -10.11 -0.18 -11.44
C PHE A 29 -9.52 -0.50 -10.05
N TRP A 30 -8.26 -0.92 -10.01
CA TRP A 30 -7.58 -1.29 -8.77
C TRP A 30 -7.27 -0.08 -7.89
N LEU A 31 -6.93 1.07 -8.49
CA LEU A 31 -6.78 2.32 -7.77
C LEU A 31 -8.10 2.76 -7.11
N ASP A 32 -9.19 2.74 -7.88
CA ASP A 32 -10.54 3.02 -7.40
C ASP A 32 -11.02 2.05 -6.31
N TYR A 33 -10.55 0.80 -6.37
CA TYR A 33 -10.85 -0.21 -5.35
C TYR A 33 -10.03 0.01 -4.07
N ALA A 34 -8.72 0.20 -4.19
CA ALA A 34 -7.79 0.37 -3.08
C ALA A 34 -8.11 1.62 -2.23
N THR A 35 -8.58 2.70 -2.86
CA THR A 35 -9.05 3.91 -2.18
C THR A 35 -10.30 3.70 -1.34
N ARG A 36 -11.18 2.75 -1.71
CA ARG A 36 -12.43 2.45 -0.99
C ARG A 36 -12.27 1.36 0.06
N LYS A 37 -11.26 0.51 -0.08
CA LYS A 37 -11.03 -0.66 0.77
C LYS A 37 -9.61 -0.62 1.32
N SER A 38 -9.42 0.20 2.36
CA SER A 38 -8.12 0.39 3.00
C SER A 38 -7.48 -0.91 3.48
N TRP A 39 -8.27 -1.90 3.90
CA TRP A 39 -7.76 -3.22 4.32
C TRP A 39 -7.17 -4.05 3.17
N ALA A 40 -7.59 -3.81 1.93
CA ALA A 40 -7.08 -4.49 0.74
C ALA A 40 -5.94 -3.71 0.09
N PHE A 41 -5.71 -2.46 0.49
CA PHE A 41 -4.82 -1.54 -0.20
C PHE A 41 -3.44 -2.14 -0.45
N ASP A 42 -2.81 -2.72 0.58
CA ASP A 42 -1.44 -3.21 0.50
C ASP A 42 -1.29 -4.31 -0.57
N THR A 43 -2.12 -5.35 -0.49
CA THR A 43 -2.14 -6.44 -1.48
C THR A 43 -2.41 -5.92 -2.90
N MET A 44 -3.37 -5.01 -3.04
CA MET A 44 -3.75 -4.45 -4.33
C MET A 44 -2.66 -3.57 -4.94
N PHE A 45 -1.99 -2.80 -4.09
CA PHE A 45 -0.87 -1.96 -4.46
C PHE A 45 0.27 -2.81 -5.01
N TRP A 46 0.76 -3.78 -4.24
CA TRP A 46 1.91 -4.59 -4.64
C TRP A 46 1.63 -5.48 -5.85
N LYS A 47 0.43 -6.04 -5.93
CA LYS A 47 0.05 -6.99 -7.00
C LYS A 47 -0.27 -6.32 -8.33
N TYR A 48 -0.94 -5.17 -8.32
CA TYR A 48 -1.50 -4.60 -9.56
C TYR A 48 -1.04 -3.19 -9.89
N LEU A 49 -0.62 -2.40 -8.90
CA LEU A 49 -0.29 -0.99 -9.12
C LEU A 49 1.21 -0.75 -9.18
N ASP A 50 2.00 -1.35 -8.29
CA ASP A 50 3.39 -0.98 -8.11
C ASP A 50 4.22 -1.08 -9.39
N ASP A 51 4.18 -2.20 -10.10
CA ASP A 51 4.92 -2.40 -11.35
C ASP A 51 4.41 -1.47 -12.49
N LYS A 52 3.10 -1.20 -12.52
CA LYS A 52 2.50 -0.32 -13.55
C LYS A 52 2.90 1.14 -13.41
N PHE A 53 2.99 1.62 -12.16
CA PHE A 53 3.24 3.03 -11.89
C PHE A 53 4.71 3.35 -11.59
N PHE A 54 5.47 2.39 -11.05
CA PHE A 54 6.85 2.59 -10.61
C PHE A 54 7.86 1.68 -11.33
N GLY A 55 7.40 0.92 -12.33
CA GLY A 55 8.22 0.05 -13.17
C GLY A 55 8.58 -1.27 -12.50
N SER A 56 9.27 -2.14 -13.23
CA SER A 56 9.56 -3.49 -12.75
C SER A 56 10.53 -3.54 -11.59
N ARG A 57 10.30 -4.51 -10.72
CA ARG A 57 11.19 -4.87 -9.61
C ARG A 57 12.14 -5.97 -10.07
N ASP A 58 13.20 -6.16 -9.31
CA ASP A 58 14.03 -7.35 -9.46
C ASP A 58 13.20 -8.59 -9.09
N GLU A 59 13.25 -9.63 -9.94
CA GLU A 59 12.47 -10.86 -9.79
C GLU A 59 12.89 -11.65 -8.54
N ASP A 60 14.11 -11.43 -8.04
CA ASP A 60 14.66 -12.11 -6.87
C ASP A 60 14.12 -11.57 -5.53
N ILE A 61 13.42 -10.42 -5.55
CA ILE A 61 12.91 -9.77 -4.32
C ILE A 61 11.62 -10.48 -3.86
N GLN A 62 11.63 -10.93 -2.60
CA GLN A 62 10.43 -11.48 -1.96
C GLN A 62 9.38 -10.39 -1.71
N GLU A 63 8.09 -10.74 -1.73
CA GLU A 63 6.99 -9.78 -1.53
C GLU A 63 7.13 -8.95 -0.24
N SER A 64 7.59 -9.58 0.85
CA SER A 64 7.88 -8.91 2.14
C SER A 64 8.98 -7.85 2.08
N GLN A 65 9.75 -7.82 0.99
CA GLN A 65 10.86 -6.90 0.74
C GLN A 65 10.60 -5.93 -0.41
N PHE A 66 9.42 -5.95 -1.05
CA PHE A 66 9.10 -5.03 -2.15
C PHE A 66 9.29 -3.55 -1.77
N TRP A 67 9.02 -3.19 -0.52
CA TRP A 67 9.25 -1.84 0.00
C TRP A 67 10.70 -1.36 -0.16
N THR A 68 11.69 -2.25 -0.10
CA THR A 68 13.12 -1.88 -0.27
C THR A 68 13.42 -1.35 -1.67
N ALA A 69 12.72 -1.88 -2.69
CA ALA A 69 12.81 -1.41 -4.06
C ALA A 69 12.08 -0.08 -4.29
N ARG A 70 11.34 0.44 -3.30
CA ARG A 70 10.49 1.65 -3.43
C ARG A 70 10.78 2.74 -2.42
N VAL A 71 11.47 2.44 -1.33
CA VAL A 71 11.77 3.43 -0.27
C VAL A 71 12.47 4.68 -0.82
N HIS A 72 13.29 4.51 -1.86
CA HIS A 72 13.99 5.60 -2.52
C HIS A 72 13.07 6.60 -3.26
N LEU A 73 11.81 6.22 -3.56
CA LEU A 73 10.81 7.10 -4.15
C LEU A 73 10.26 8.11 -3.14
N LEU A 74 10.40 7.82 -1.84
CA LEU A 74 10.04 8.76 -0.78
C LEU A 74 11.10 9.86 -0.66
N GLY A 75 10.65 11.10 -0.49
CA GLY A 75 11.56 12.20 -0.12
C GLY A 75 12.18 11.99 1.27
N LYS A 76 13.28 12.70 1.57
CA LYS A 76 14.02 12.54 2.84
C LYS A 76 13.14 12.72 4.08
N GLU A 77 12.22 13.67 4.05
CA GLU A 77 11.29 13.90 5.16
C GLU A 77 10.31 12.74 5.34
N ALA A 78 9.74 12.23 4.24
CA ALA A 78 8.85 11.08 4.28
C ALA A 78 9.57 9.81 4.75
N GLN A 79 10.83 9.59 4.32
CA GLN A 79 11.66 8.50 4.83
C GLN A 79 11.90 8.62 6.34
N LYS A 80 12.21 9.82 6.83
CA LYS A 80 12.41 10.08 8.26
C LYS A 80 11.13 9.81 9.08
N SER A 81 9.97 10.26 8.60
CA SER A 81 8.70 9.98 9.25
C SER A 81 8.38 8.48 9.25
N MET A 82 8.64 7.78 8.15
CA MET A 82 8.50 6.33 8.06
C MET A 82 9.41 5.62 9.08
N GLU A 83 10.69 5.97 9.15
CA GLU A 83 11.66 5.40 10.09
C GLU A 83 11.21 5.55 11.54
N MET A 84 10.71 6.73 11.91
CA MET A 84 10.17 7.00 13.24
C MET A 84 8.99 6.07 13.58
N VAL A 85 8.06 5.88 12.64
CA VAL A 85 6.91 4.98 12.82
C VAL A 85 7.39 3.53 12.95
N VAL A 86 8.35 3.10 12.14
CA VAL A 86 8.92 1.74 12.19
C VAL A 86 9.62 1.49 13.52
N GLU A 87 10.46 2.40 13.99
CA GLU A 87 11.17 2.29 15.27
C GLU A 87 10.18 2.11 16.43
N ARG A 88 9.14 2.96 16.46
CA ARG A 88 8.09 2.85 17.46
C ARG A 88 7.39 1.49 17.41
N LYS A 89 6.95 1.05 16.22
CA LYS A 89 6.27 -0.24 16.05
C LYS A 89 7.15 -1.41 16.46
N MET A 90 8.45 -1.35 16.18
CA MET A 90 9.41 -2.36 16.63
C MET A 90 9.57 -2.39 18.15
N ASN A 91 9.48 -1.24 18.83
CA ASN A 91 9.48 -1.17 20.28
C ASN A 91 8.18 -1.71 20.88
N ASP A 92 7.02 -1.30 20.34
CA ASP A 92 5.70 -1.82 20.76
C ASP A 92 5.62 -3.35 20.60
N ALA A 93 6.21 -3.89 19.52
CA ALA A 93 6.27 -5.32 19.25
C ALA A 93 7.06 -6.13 20.29
N LYS A 94 7.94 -5.50 21.09
CA LYS A 94 8.66 -6.17 22.19
C LYS A 94 7.71 -6.53 23.34
N GLU A 95 6.79 -5.62 23.65
CA GLU A 95 5.79 -5.81 24.71
C GLU A 95 4.65 -6.74 24.24
N ARG A 96 4.39 -6.83 22.92
CA ARG A 96 3.34 -7.67 22.30
C ARG A 96 1.94 -7.42 22.83
N VAL A 97 1.69 -6.22 23.38
CA VAL A 97 0.39 -5.80 23.90
C VAL A 97 -0.40 -5.10 22.80
N LEU A 98 -1.64 -5.52 22.58
CA LEU A 98 -2.58 -4.75 21.77
C LEU A 98 -2.97 -3.49 22.55
N VAL A 99 -2.36 -2.37 22.19
CA VAL A 99 -2.64 -1.06 22.82
C VAL A 99 -4.03 -0.59 22.36
N ASP A 100 -4.92 -0.36 23.32
CA ASP A 100 -6.16 0.37 23.07
C ASP A 100 -5.82 1.87 23.03
N TRP A 101 -5.89 2.45 21.84
CA TRP A 101 -5.55 3.85 21.63
C TRP A 101 -6.78 4.71 21.87
N ASP A 102 -6.72 5.60 22.87
CA ASP A 102 -7.76 6.61 22.97
C ASP A 102 -7.72 7.53 21.73
N PRO A 103 -8.87 8.10 21.32
CA PRO A 103 -8.94 8.90 20.09
C PRO A 103 -7.99 10.09 20.04
N ALA A 104 -7.65 10.70 21.17
CA ALA A 104 -6.75 11.86 21.21
C ALA A 104 -5.31 11.42 20.96
N THR A 105 -4.86 10.35 21.62
CA THR A 105 -3.54 9.76 21.36
C THR A 105 -3.46 9.28 19.91
N ALA A 106 -4.44 8.53 19.40
CA ALA A 106 -4.46 8.06 18.01
C ALA A 106 -4.32 9.22 17.00
N LYS A 107 -5.02 10.32 17.23
CA LYS A 107 -4.94 11.52 16.38
C LYS A 107 -3.55 12.17 16.44
N GLN A 108 -2.97 12.29 17.62
CA GLN A 108 -1.62 12.84 17.78
C GLN A 108 -0.59 12.02 17.01
N LEU A 109 -0.68 10.67 17.09
CA LEU A 109 0.27 9.80 16.38
C LEU A 109 0.09 9.84 14.88
N LEU A 110 -1.16 9.97 14.41
CA LEU A 110 -1.42 10.15 13.00
C LEU A 110 -0.80 11.46 12.50
N GLN A 111 -0.93 12.55 13.26
CA GLN A 111 -0.30 13.83 12.92
C GLN A 111 1.23 13.72 12.88
N GLU A 112 1.82 13.05 13.86
CA GLU A 112 3.25 12.80 13.92
C GLU A 112 3.74 11.96 12.72
N ALA A 113 3.02 10.89 12.38
CA ALA A 113 3.35 10.02 11.25
C ALA A 113 3.22 10.71 9.89
N LEU A 114 2.25 11.61 9.75
CA LEU A 114 2.09 12.42 8.54
C LEU A 114 3.14 13.53 8.42
N GLY A 115 3.81 13.87 9.53
CA GLY A 115 4.73 15.01 9.61
C GLY A 115 4.05 16.35 9.36
N ASP A 116 4.84 17.41 9.21
CA ASP A 116 4.37 18.72 8.72
C ASP A 116 4.06 18.64 7.21
N TYR A 117 3.17 17.76 6.78
CA TYR A 117 2.62 17.78 5.42
C TYR A 117 1.60 18.93 5.28
N SER A 118 2.00 20.15 5.66
CA SER A 118 1.35 21.37 5.22
C SER A 118 1.66 21.50 3.74
N GLY A 119 0.71 21.09 2.91
CA GLY A 119 0.89 20.84 1.49
C GLY A 119 1.79 21.87 0.80
N SER A 120 2.87 21.38 0.20
CA SER A 120 3.50 22.05 -0.94
C SER A 120 2.50 22.03 -2.09
N GLN A 121 1.51 22.92 -2.04
CA GLN A 121 0.82 23.37 -3.23
C GLN A 121 1.85 24.18 -4.02
N SER A 122 2.29 23.62 -5.14
CA SER A 122 2.92 24.34 -6.26
C SER A 122 1.98 24.26 -7.45
#